data_AF-A0A6G1IZ94-F1
#
_entry.id   AF-A0A6G1IZ94-F1
#
_cell.length_a   1.000
_cell.length_b   1.000
_cell.length_c   1.000
_cell.angle_alpha   90.00
_cell.angle_beta   90.00
_cell.angle_gamma   90.00
#
_symmetry.space_group_name_H-M   'P 1'
#
loop_
_entity.id
_entity.type
_entity.pdbx_description
1 polymer ?
#
loop_
_entity_poly.entity_id
_entity_poly.type
_entity_poly.pdbx_seq_one_letter_code
_entity_poly.pdbx_strand_id
1 'polypeptide(L)'
;MSLFSRARPGKPPAQKKTRGFLALPGELRNKVYGHYFGEGFRCEIASENTDFDPLGHKMMKLGLIPLEPHPPPPIRIRKPMPKFMPAAPTRIRISRRLGKYTRVEGLKTDWLNSLCALILVCQHIHRESVVFLYHNTTFVFNAPKRMGYFMNSLPTNLCLITRLELHYTNYGDNQWVREGLKDKHHAIWVRTCKAVAKRFVNLQELTVWMYITAQPLFFDLRQEWLAPLLPFRRVNLTRQSEDPKDGSNRPVGIGREGLRLVDIQFDTHWSRPDAFLDRPRLTKASMDLHRLFGLAVSRAILGADEEEAMADFKEAWEGKHARWKHHLNFSTTGW
;
A
#
# COMPACT_ATOMS: atom_id res chain seq x y z
N MET A 1 -19.12 32.46 -68.67
CA MET A 1 -19.27 32.74 -67.22
C MET A 1 -18.36 31.78 -66.46
N SER A 2 -17.35 32.29 -65.77
CA SER A 2 -16.30 31.50 -65.11
C SER A 2 -16.50 31.52 -63.60
N LEU A 3 -16.89 30.37 -63.04
CA LEU A 3 -17.18 30.14 -61.62
C LEU A 3 -15.93 29.60 -60.88
N PHE A 4 -14.81 30.32 -60.94
CA PHE A 4 -13.66 29.98 -60.10
C PHE A 4 -13.63 30.85 -58.85
N SER A 5 -14.17 30.28 -57.78
CA SER A 5 -14.09 30.73 -56.40
C SER A 5 -12.63 31.00 -56.01
N ARG A 6 -12.29 32.27 -55.77
CA ARG A 6 -11.03 32.68 -55.16
C ARG A 6 -10.88 32.01 -53.78
N ALA A 7 -10.08 30.95 -53.69
CA ALA A 7 -9.59 30.44 -52.43
C ALA A 7 -8.70 31.52 -51.79
N ARG A 8 -9.20 32.19 -50.75
CA ARG A 8 -8.37 33.11 -49.96
C ARG A 8 -7.35 32.29 -49.16
N PRO A 9 -6.08 32.71 -49.11
CA PRO A 9 -5.09 32.08 -48.22
C PRO A 9 -5.59 32.20 -46.79
N GLY A 10 -5.89 31.07 -46.15
CA GLY A 10 -6.36 31.02 -44.78
C GLY A 10 -5.29 31.60 -43.86
N LYS A 11 -5.63 32.65 -43.09
CA LYS A 11 -4.79 33.12 -42.00
C LYS A 11 -4.49 31.94 -41.08
N PRO A 12 -3.23 31.70 -40.66
CA PRO A 12 -2.93 30.66 -39.70
C PRO A 12 -3.80 30.86 -38.46
N PRO A 13 -4.44 29.81 -37.93
CA PRO A 13 -5.33 29.94 -36.79
C PRO A 13 -4.55 30.56 -35.64
N ALA A 14 -5.05 31.70 -35.12
CA ALA A 14 -4.45 32.37 -33.99
C ALA A 14 -4.33 31.36 -32.83
N GLN A 15 -3.10 31.19 -32.32
CA GLN A 15 -2.84 30.30 -31.19
C GLN A 15 -3.76 30.72 -30.04
N LYS A 16 -4.66 29.82 -29.63
CA LYS A 16 -5.57 30.07 -28.52
C LYS A 16 -4.72 30.24 -27.26
N LYS A 17 -4.57 31.47 -26.79
CA LYS A 17 -3.93 31.77 -25.50
C LYS A 17 -4.75 31.10 -24.41
N THR A 18 -4.24 30.00 -23.86
CA THR A 18 -4.77 29.40 -22.63
C THR A 18 -4.74 30.47 -21.53
N ARG A 19 -5.85 30.63 -20.81
CA ARG A 19 -5.98 31.55 -19.66
C ARG A 19 -6.22 30.75 -18.38
N GLY A 20 -5.82 31.30 -17.24
CA GLY A 20 -6.04 30.70 -15.92
C GLY A 20 -5.01 29.65 -15.52
N PHE A 21 -5.40 28.69 -14.67
CA PHE A 21 -4.49 27.69 -14.10
C PHE A 21 -3.72 26.88 -15.16
N LEU A 22 -4.36 26.56 -16.29
CA LEU A 22 -3.72 25.84 -17.41
C LEU A 22 -2.72 26.69 -18.21
N ALA A 23 -2.69 28.00 -18.00
CA ALA A 23 -1.69 28.88 -18.59
C ALA A 23 -0.37 28.90 -17.80
N LEU A 24 -0.38 28.41 -16.55
CA LEU A 24 0.82 28.32 -15.73
C LEU A 24 1.79 27.28 -16.33
N PRO A 25 3.11 27.45 -16.19
CA PRO A 25 4.07 26.38 -16.46
C PRO A 25 3.75 25.10 -15.68
N GLY A 26 4.08 23.94 -16.24
CA GLY A 26 3.78 22.64 -15.63
C GLY A 26 4.42 22.48 -14.25
N GLU A 27 5.58 23.08 -14.03
CA GLU A 27 6.31 23.10 -12.77
C GLU A 27 5.51 23.78 -11.65
N LEU A 28 4.84 24.90 -11.97
CA LEU A 28 3.98 25.60 -11.01
C LEU A 28 2.71 24.80 -10.72
N ARG A 29 2.13 24.15 -11.74
CA ARG A 29 0.99 23.25 -11.54
C ARG A 29 1.36 22.07 -10.65
N ASN A 30 2.54 21.48 -10.86
CA ASN A 30 3.06 20.39 -10.04
C ASN A 30 3.26 20.78 -8.57
N LYS A 31 3.70 22.01 -8.29
CA LYS A 31 3.76 22.54 -6.91
C LYS A 31 2.36 22.60 -6.28
N VAL A 32 1.35 23.04 -7.04
CA VAL A 32 -0.04 23.08 -6.57
C VAL A 32 -0.58 21.66 -6.33
N TYR A 33 -0.31 20.72 -7.24
CA TYR A 33 -0.70 19.32 -7.04
C TYR A 33 -0.02 18.69 -5.83
N GLY A 34 1.29 18.90 -5.65
CA GLY A 34 2.03 18.43 -4.49
C GLY A 34 1.43 18.93 -3.17
N HIS A 35 1.07 20.21 -3.11
CA HIS A 35 0.39 20.77 -1.93
C HIS A 35 -1.02 20.17 -1.74
N TYR A 36 -1.78 19.97 -2.82
CA TYR A 36 -3.16 19.47 -2.72
C TYR A 36 -3.24 18.00 -2.29
N PHE A 37 -2.39 17.13 -2.85
CA PHE A 37 -2.39 15.71 -2.49
C PHE A 37 -1.59 15.42 -1.23
N GLY A 38 -0.71 16.33 -0.81
CA GLY A 38 0.09 16.25 0.41
C GLY A 38 0.89 14.95 0.51
N GLU A 39 1.54 14.73 1.65
CA GLU A 39 2.05 13.40 2.02
C GLU A 39 1.12 12.76 3.03
N GLY A 40 1.10 11.42 3.05
CA GLY A 40 0.37 10.66 4.07
C GLY A 40 -1.12 10.48 3.77
N PHE A 41 -1.52 10.37 2.51
CA PHE A 41 -2.86 9.88 2.24
C PHE A 41 -2.92 8.36 2.48
N ARG A 42 -3.92 7.89 3.22
CA ARG A 42 -4.08 6.47 3.54
C ARG A 42 -5.42 5.98 3.01
N CYS A 43 -5.38 5.06 2.03
CA CYS A 43 -6.57 4.50 1.42
C CYS A 43 -6.74 3.03 1.84
N GLU A 44 -7.72 2.79 2.70
CA GLU A 44 -7.99 1.48 3.27
C GLU A 44 -9.10 0.76 2.53
N ILE A 45 -8.77 -0.37 1.92
CA ILE A 45 -9.71 -1.20 1.18
C ILE A 45 -9.94 -2.47 2.00
N ALA A 46 -10.84 -2.36 2.96
CA ALA A 46 -11.03 -3.34 4.04
C ALA A 46 -12.50 -3.63 4.34
N SER A 47 -12.81 -4.49 5.31
CA SER A 47 -14.21 -4.66 5.74
C SER A 47 -14.58 -3.53 6.68
N GLU A 48 -15.88 -3.27 6.83
CA GLU A 48 -16.34 -2.23 7.75
C GLU A 48 -15.81 -2.41 9.18
N ASN A 49 -15.73 -3.66 9.63
CA ASN A 49 -15.31 -4.04 10.99
C ASN A 49 -13.83 -4.40 11.08
N THR A 50 -13.02 -4.14 10.05
CA THR A 50 -11.57 -4.34 10.16
C THR A 50 -11.00 -3.17 10.95
N ASP A 51 -10.34 -3.45 12.05
CA ASP A 51 -9.49 -2.44 12.68
C ASP A 51 -8.05 -2.61 12.21
N PHE A 52 -7.41 -1.49 11.89
CA PHE A 52 -5.99 -1.43 11.55
C PHE A 52 -5.20 -0.60 12.57
N ASP A 53 -5.89 0.24 13.37
CA ASP A 53 -5.26 1.15 14.32
C ASP A 53 -5.92 0.99 15.69
N PRO A 54 -5.20 0.52 16.72
CA PRO A 54 -5.69 0.63 18.09
C PRO A 54 -5.75 2.09 18.59
N LEU A 55 -5.17 3.06 17.85
CA LEU A 55 -4.88 4.42 18.30
C LEU A 55 -5.93 5.50 17.94
N GLY A 56 -7.13 5.13 17.48
CA GLY A 56 -8.28 6.06 17.49
C GLY A 56 -8.22 7.26 16.54
N HIS A 57 -7.53 7.15 15.40
CA HIS A 57 -7.49 8.21 14.38
C HIS A 57 -8.87 8.55 13.79
N LYS A 58 -9.07 9.81 13.41
CA LYS A 58 -10.31 10.29 12.77
C LYS A 58 -10.48 9.68 11.38
N MET A 59 -11.33 8.66 11.28
CA MET A 59 -11.62 7.94 10.04
C MET A 59 -12.72 8.62 9.23
N MET A 60 -12.50 8.84 7.93
CA MET A 60 -13.57 9.19 6.99
C MET A 60 -14.07 7.93 6.27
N LYS A 61 -15.32 7.53 6.52
CA LYS A 61 -15.97 6.42 5.81
C LYS A 61 -16.58 6.94 4.51
N LEU A 62 -16.18 6.37 3.37
CA LEU A 62 -16.88 6.63 2.09
C LEU A 62 -18.10 5.72 1.97
N GLY A 63 -19.20 6.12 2.59
CA GLY A 63 -20.52 5.50 2.42
C GLY A 63 -21.17 5.87 1.09
N LEU A 64 -22.05 5.01 0.57
CA LEU A 64 -23.09 5.45 -0.35
C LEU A 64 -24.08 6.27 0.47
N ILE A 65 -24.36 7.49 0.02
CA ILE A 65 -25.38 8.37 0.60
C ILE A 65 -26.68 7.55 0.74
N PRO A 66 -27.21 7.33 1.95
CA PRO A 66 -28.64 7.07 2.09
C PRO A 66 -29.33 8.36 1.63
N LEU A 67 -30.16 8.26 0.57
CA LEU A 67 -31.09 9.32 0.20
C LEU A 67 -32.12 9.47 1.33
N GLU A 68 -31.73 10.06 2.45
CA GLU A 68 -32.67 10.67 3.37
C GLU A 68 -32.43 12.19 3.38
N PRO A 69 -33.50 13.00 3.20
CA PRO A 69 -33.40 14.45 3.15
C PRO A 69 -33.22 14.97 4.58
N HIS A 70 -32.02 14.83 5.14
CA HIS A 70 -31.67 15.57 6.34
C HIS A 70 -31.32 17.02 5.97
N PRO A 71 -31.82 18.02 6.71
CA PRO A 71 -31.50 19.41 6.48
C PRO A 71 -29.98 19.63 6.58
N PRO A 72 -29.40 20.52 5.75
CA PRO A 72 -27.96 20.74 5.75
C PRO A 72 -27.51 21.18 7.15
N PRO A 73 -26.50 20.52 7.75
CA PRO A 73 -25.95 20.99 9.00
C PRO A 73 -25.36 22.39 8.78
N PRO A 74 -25.47 23.30 9.77
CA PRO A 74 -24.94 24.65 9.65
C PRO A 74 -23.44 24.60 9.37
N ILE A 75 -22.99 25.42 8.42
CA ILE A 75 -21.59 25.58 8.03
C ILE A 75 -20.81 26.03 9.27
N ARG A 76 -20.17 25.08 9.96
CA ARG A 76 -19.26 25.38 11.06
C ARG A 76 -17.94 25.86 10.46
N ILE A 77 -17.79 27.18 10.35
CA ILE A 77 -16.51 27.84 10.11
C ILE A 77 -15.57 27.38 11.24
N ARG A 78 -14.63 26.47 10.92
CA ARG A 78 -13.66 25.97 11.89
C ARG A 78 -12.74 27.13 12.27
N LYS A 79 -12.70 27.47 13.56
CA LYS A 79 -11.70 28.41 14.10
C LYS A 79 -10.30 27.88 13.77
N PRO A 80 -9.34 28.76 13.41
CA PRO A 80 -7.96 28.35 13.16
C PRO A 80 -7.38 27.76 14.44
N MET A 81 -7.03 26.48 14.40
CA MET A 81 -6.41 25.78 15.51
C MET A 81 -4.91 26.09 15.51
N PRO A 82 -4.31 26.58 16.60
CA PRO A 82 -2.88 26.79 16.68
C PRO A 82 -2.13 25.52 17.06
N LYS A 83 -0.88 25.45 16.58
CA LYS A 83 0.24 24.51 16.85
C LYS A 83 0.41 23.34 15.87
N PHE A 84 1.55 23.41 15.18
CA PHE A 84 2.21 22.41 14.35
C PHE A 84 2.39 21.08 15.10
N MET A 85 1.36 20.27 15.21
CA MET A 85 1.57 18.83 15.14
C MET A 85 1.52 18.44 13.66
N PRO A 86 2.40 17.54 13.18
CA PRO A 86 2.24 17.02 11.83
C PRO A 86 0.82 16.47 11.73
N ALA A 87 0.03 17.08 10.84
CA ALA A 87 -1.38 16.73 10.70
C ALA A 87 -1.47 15.23 10.44
N ALA A 88 -2.27 14.53 11.24
CA ALA A 88 -2.44 13.10 11.08
C ALA A 88 -2.82 12.78 9.62
N PRO A 89 -2.27 11.71 9.04
CA PRO A 89 -2.50 11.35 7.65
C PRO A 89 -4.01 11.27 7.35
N THR A 90 -4.43 11.85 6.22
CA THR A 90 -5.84 11.78 5.81
C THR A 90 -6.19 10.34 5.48
N ARG A 91 -7.09 9.74 6.27
CA ARG A 91 -7.49 8.33 6.16
C ARG A 91 -8.86 8.19 5.51
N ILE A 92 -8.90 7.51 4.38
CA ILE A 92 -10.12 7.10 3.68
C ILE A 92 -10.31 5.61 3.84
N ARG A 93 -11.52 5.19 4.21
CA ARG A 93 -11.93 3.79 4.19
C ARG A 93 -12.97 3.49 3.11
N ILE A 94 -12.68 2.47 2.31
CA ILE A 94 -13.54 1.89 1.29
C ILE A 94 -13.93 0.47 1.75
N SER A 95 -15.10 0.36 2.36
CA SER A 95 -15.64 -0.94 2.83
C SER A 95 -16.33 -1.76 1.73
N ARG A 96 -16.84 -1.06 0.71
CA ARG A 96 -17.61 -1.64 -0.39
C ARG A 96 -16.73 -2.43 -1.37
N ARG A 97 -17.35 -3.34 -2.12
CA ARG A 97 -16.69 -4.04 -3.22
C ARG A 97 -16.40 -3.07 -4.36
N LEU A 98 -15.14 -2.96 -4.77
CA LEU A 98 -14.73 -2.19 -5.94
C LEU A 98 -15.19 -2.87 -7.24
N GLY A 99 -15.38 -2.08 -8.30
CA GLY A 99 -15.76 -2.57 -9.64
C GLY A 99 -17.27 -2.69 -9.90
N LYS A 100 -18.11 -2.48 -8.88
CA LYS A 100 -19.57 -2.36 -9.02
C LYS A 100 -19.98 -0.92 -8.70
N TYR A 101 -19.91 -0.05 -9.70
CA TYR A 101 -20.28 1.36 -9.54
C TYR A 101 -21.67 1.59 -10.12
N THR A 102 -22.61 2.02 -9.28
CA THR A 102 -23.76 2.80 -9.76
C THR A 102 -23.19 4.12 -10.29
N ARG A 103 -23.58 4.55 -11.49
CA ARG A 103 -23.08 5.81 -12.08
C ARG A 103 -23.18 6.92 -11.03
N VAL A 104 -22.07 7.63 -10.79
CA VAL A 104 -22.05 8.78 -9.90
C VAL A 104 -22.97 9.84 -10.51
N GLU A 105 -24.06 10.15 -9.82
CA GLU A 105 -24.93 11.25 -10.20
C GLU A 105 -24.20 12.56 -9.85
N GLY A 106 -23.48 13.12 -10.82
CA GLY A 106 -22.62 14.30 -10.62
C GLY A 106 -23.32 15.51 -10.00
N LEU A 107 -24.65 15.64 -10.20
CA LEU A 107 -25.45 16.71 -9.60
C LEU A 107 -25.77 16.50 -8.11
N LYS A 108 -25.72 15.26 -7.61
CA LYS A 108 -25.93 14.93 -6.18
C LYS A 108 -24.62 14.85 -5.40
N THR A 109 -23.48 14.90 -6.07
CA THR A 109 -22.16 14.88 -5.41
C THR A 109 -21.89 16.21 -4.75
N ASP A 110 -21.61 16.19 -3.44
CA ASP A 110 -21.11 17.36 -2.72
C ASP A 110 -19.64 17.61 -3.12
N TRP A 111 -19.46 18.39 -4.19
CA TRP A 111 -18.15 18.73 -4.74
C TRP A 111 -17.27 19.51 -3.76
N LEU A 112 -17.86 20.31 -2.89
CA LEU A 112 -17.13 21.13 -1.91
C LEU A 112 -16.47 20.25 -0.84
N ASN A 113 -17.13 19.15 -0.46
CA ASN A 113 -16.60 18.19 0.51
C ASN A 113 -16.02 16.93 -0.14
N SER A 114 -15.97 16.85 -1.47
CA SER A 114 -15.46 15.69 -2.20
C SER A 114 -13.95 15.58 -2.06
N LEU A 115 -13.51 14.42 -1.56
CA LEU A 115 -12.09 14.10 -1.44
C LEU A 115 -11.50 13.98 -2.84
N CYS A 116 -10.35 14.63 -3.06
CA CYS A 116 -9.64 14.63 -4.33
C CYS A 116 -10.42 15.23 -5.52
N ALA A 117 -11.36 16.16 -5.30
CA ALA A 117 -12.16 16.82 -6.34
C ALA A 117 -11.33 17.34 -7.55
N LEU A 118 -10.07 17.72 -7.34
CA LEU A 118 -9.18 18.21 -8.39
C LEU A 118 -9.03 17.24 -9.57
N ILE A 119 -8.99 15.93 -9.30
CA ILE A 119 -8.84 14.90 -10.35
C ILE A 119 -10.06 14.78 -11.27
N LEU A 120 -11.18 15.40 -10.89
CA LEU A 120 -12.47 15.31 -11.57
C LEU A 120 -12.81 16.59 -12.35
N VAL A 121 -11.97 17.63 -12.29
CA VAL A 121 -12.24 18.93 -12.92
C VAL A 121 -12.22 18.84 -14.45
N CYS A 122 -11.14 18.33 -15.03
CA CYS A 122 -11.02 18.13 -16.48
C CYS A 122 -9.98 17.06 -16.83
N GLN A 123 -9.98 16.57 -18.07
CA GLN A 123 -9.06 15.51 -18.50
C GLN A 123 -7.58 15.91 -18.41
N HIS A 124 -7.25 17.17 -18.66
CA HIS A 124 -5.87 17.64 -18.59
C HIS A 124 -5.35 17.61 -17.15
N ILE A 125 -6.09 18.21 -16.22
CA ILE A 125 -5.76 18.19 -14.79
C ILE A 125 -5.74 16.75 -14.29
N HIS A 126 -6.70 15.91 -14.69
CA HIS A 126 -6.73 14.50 -14.32
C HIS A 126 -5.42 13.77 -14.67
N ARG A 127 -4.94 13.92 -15.91
CA ARG A 127 -3.70 13.26 -16.36
C ARG A 127 -2.47 13.68 -15.56
N GLU A 128 -2.39 14.94 -15.16
CA GLU A 128 -1.27 15.45 -14.36
C GLU A 128 -1.40 15.04 -12.88
N SER A 129 -2.57 15.27 -12.30
CA SER A 129 -2.82 15.11 -10.87
C SER A 129 -2.94 13.65 -10.40
N VAL A 130 -3.37 12.74 -11.28
CA VAL A 130 -3.54 11.32 -10.91
C VAL A 130 -2.23 10.70 -10.43
N VAL A 131 -1.09 11.13 -10.99
CA VAL A 131 0.24 10.65 -10.58
C VAL A 131 0.50 10.98 -9.11
N PHE A 132 0.23 12.23 -8.70
CA PHE A 132 0.40 12.67 -7.32
C PHE A 132 -0.52 11.90 -6.36
N LEU A 133 -1.77 11.66 -6.76
CA LEU A 133 -2.71 10.90 -5.95
C LEU A 133 -2.17 9.51 -5.63
N TYR A 134 -1.76 8.72 -6.63
CA TYR A 134 -1.31 7.35 -6.41
C TYR A 134 0.07 7.29 -5.74
N HIS A 135 0.97 8.21 -6.08
CA HIS A 135 2.32 8.25 -5.51
C HIS A 135 2.32 8.61 -4.02
N ASN A 136 1.41 9.48 -3.59
CA ASN A 136 1.37 9.95 -2.20
C ASN A 136 0.38 9.16 -1.33
N THR A 137 -0.31 8.17 -1.91
CA THR A 137 -1.27 7.31 -1.21
C THR A 137 -0.65 5.98 -0.80
N THR A 138 -0.75 5.67 0.49
CA THR A 138 -0.53 4.31 1.00
C THR A 138 -1.82 3.51 0.85
N PHE A 139 -1.79 2.46 0.02
CA PHE A 139 -2.93 1.56 -0.15
C PHE A 139 -2.85 0.41 0.85
N VAL A 140 -3.91 0.22 1.63
CA VAL A 140 -3.96 -0.76 2.71
C VAL A 140 -4.99 -1.83 2.39
N PHE A 141 -4.60 -3.10 2.50
CA PHE A 141 -5.48 -4.23 2.25
C PHE A 141 -5.40 -5.27 3.35
N ASN A 142 -6.55 -5.84 3.73
CA ASN A 142 -6.62 -6.96 4.67
C ASN A 142 -7.11 -8.28 4.06
N ALA A 143 -7.36 -8.29 2.76
CA ALA A 143 -7.92 -9.46 2.10
C ALA A 143 -7.49 -9.53 0.65
N PRO A 144 -7.06 -10.71 0.17
CA PRO A 144 -6.52 -10.85 -1.18
C PRO A 144 -7.60 -10.66 -2.24
N LYS A 145 -8.87 -11.02 -1.94
CA LYS A 145 -10.00 -10.77 -2.84
C LYS A 145 -10.21 -9.28 -3.11
N ARG A 146 -10.04 -8.42 -2.09
CA ARG A 146 -10.19 -6.95 -2.25
C ARG A 146 -9.07 -6.35 -3.08
N MET A 147 -7.84 -6.82 -2.86
CA MET A 147 -6.70 -6.48 -3.72
C MET A 147 -6.99 -6.86 -5.18
N GLY A 148 -7.51 -8.07 -5.41
CA GLY A 148 -7.93 -8.53 -6.73
C GLY A 148 -8.97 -7.59 -7.38
N TYR A 149 -10.02 -7.21 -6.65
CA TYR A 149 -11.02 -6.27 -7.15
C TYR A 149 -10.44 -4.89 -7.46
N PHE A 150 -9.56 -4.37 -6.60
CA PHE A 150 -8.85 -3.11 -6.84
C PHE A 150 -8.01 -3.16 -8.12
N MET A 151 -7.18 -4.19 -8.26
CA MET A 151 -6.32 -4.38 -9.43
C MET A 151 -7.11 -4.54 -10.73
N ASN A 152 -8.29 -5.15 -10.69
CA ASN A 152 -9.14 -5.32 -11.86
C ASN A 152 -9.94 -4.05 -12.20
N SER A 153 -10.20 -3.19 -11.22
CA SER A 153 -10.96 -1.95 -11.41
C SER A 153 -10.11 -0.80 -11.98
N LEU A 154 -8.78 -0.85 -11.81
CA LEU A 154 -7.88 0.27 -12.11
C LEU A 154 -6.65 -0.14 -12.93
N PRO A 155 -6.81 -0.72 -14.14
CA PRO A 155 -5.69 -1.39 -14.81
C PRO A 155 -4.52 -0.48 -15.21
N THR A 156 -4.77 0.79 -15.55
CA THR A 156 -3.76 1.70 -16.11
C THR A 156 -2.87 2.35 -15.06
N ASN A 157 -3.35 2.51 -13.83
CA ASN A 157 -2.70 3.36 -12.83
C ASN A 157 -1.95 2.58 -11.74
N LEU A 158 -1.97 1.24 -11.78
CA LEU A 158 -1.30 0.42 -10.76
C LEU A 158 0.22 0.61 -10.75
N CYS A 159 0.80 0.97 -11.90
CA CYS A 159 2.22 1.29 -11.97
C CYS A 159 2.57 2.58 -11.21
N LEU A 160 1.60 3.44 -10.88
CA LEU A 160 1.85 4.68 -10.13
C LEU A 160 1.86 4.47 -8.61
N ILE A 161 1.54 3.26 -8.13
CA ILE A 161 1.51 2.94 -6.70
C ILE A 161 2.93 2.70 -6.21
N THR A 162 3.34 3.51 -5.24
CA THR A 162 4.67 3.44 -4.60
C THR A 162 4.64 2.90 -3.19
N ARG A 163 3.49 2.96 -2.50
CA ARG A 163 3.32 2.54 -1.10
C ARG A 163 2.20 1.53 -0.91
N LEU A 164 2.51 0.38 -0.33
CA LEU A 164 1.56 -0.70 -0.10
C LEU A 164 1.66 -1.21 1.34
N GLU A 165 0.51 -1.37 1.98
CA GLU A 165 0.40 -2.03 3.27
C GLU A 165 -0.53 -3.24 3.20
N LEU A 166 -0.06 -4.37 3.71
CA LEU A 166 -0.78 -5.64 3.72
C LEU A 166 -1.01 -6.10 5.16
N HIS A 167 -2.24 -6.47 5.47
CA HIS A 167 -2.61 -7.17 6.70
C HIS A 167 -2.87 -8.62 6.34
N TYR A 168 -1.87 -9.45 6.61
CA TYR A 168 -1.83 -10.85 6.24
C TYR A 168 -1.98 -11.74 7.48
N THR A 169 -3.09 -12.43 7.58
CA THR A 169 -3.30 -13.44 8.63
C THR A 169 -3.34 -14.81 7.98
N ASN A 170 -2.53 -15.75 8.45
CA ASN A 170 -2.65 -17.13 7.97
C ASN A 170 -3.79 -17.87 8.72
N TYR A 171 -4.28 -18.95 8.12
CA TYR A 171 -5.04 -19.94 8.88
C TYR A 171 -4.05 -20.91 9.52
N GLY A 172 -4.12 -21.03 10.83
CA GLY A 172 -3.35 -22.00 11.61
C GLY A 172 -3.94 -23.40 11.48
N ASP A 173 -3.36 -24.32 12.24
CA ASP A 173 -3.76 -25.74 12.28
C ASP A 173 -4.92 -25.95 13.27
N ASN A 174 -5.91 -25.06 13.23
CA ASN A 174 -7.10 -25.22 14.03
C ASN A 174 -7.97 -26.34 13.43
N GLN A 175 -8.30 -27.33 14.26
CA GLN A 175 -9.13 -28.50 13.91
C GLN A 175 -10.50 -28.12 13.31
N TRP A 176 -10.94 -26.87 13.50
CA TRP A 176 -12.22 -26.34 13.06
C TRP A 176 -12.23 -25.80 11.63
N VAL A 177 -11.06 -25.54 11.03
CA VAL A 177 -11.01 -25.12 9.62
C VAL A 177 -11.17 -26.35 8.75
N ARG A 178 -12.28 -26.37 8.01
CA ARG A 178 -12.58 -27.40 7.00
C ARG A 178 -11.35 -27.67 6.13
N GLU A 179 -11.06 -28.94 5.91
CA GLU A 179 -9.95 -29.40 5.07
C GLU A 179 -9.91 -28.64 3.73
N GLY A 180 -8.71 -28.18 3.36
CA GLY A 180 -8.44 -27.43 2.13
C GLY A 180 -8.83 -25.94 2.14
N LEU A 181 -9.51 -25.39 3.16
CA LEU A 181 -9.70 -23.93 3.23
C LEU A 181 -8.39 -23.18 3.49
N LYS A 182 -7.50 -23.76 4.31
CA LYS A 182 -6.14 -23.24 4.56
C LYS A 182 -5.36 -23.12 3.26
N ASP A 183 -5.29 -24.21 2.49
CA ASP A 183 -4.53 -24.27 1.24
C ASP A 183 -5.13 -23.34 0.18
N LYS A 184 -6.47 -23.30 0.07
CA LYS A 184 -7.15 -22.37 -0.84
C LYS A 184 -6.85 -20.91 -0.47
N HIS A 185 -6.92 -20.56 0.81
CA HIS A 185 -6.62 -19.22 1.27
C HIS A 185 -5.17 -18.84 1.01
N HIS A 186 -4.25 -19.74 1.35
CA HIS A 186 -2.83 -19.60 1.10
C HIS A 186 -2.53 -19.39 -0.40
N ALA A 187 -3.06 -20.27 -1.25
CA ALA A 187 -2.90 -20.18 -2.70
C ALA A 187 -3.46 -18.87 -3.28
N ILE A 188 -4.59 -18.37 -2.74
CA ILE A 188 -5.16 -17.07 -3.14
C ILE A 188 -4.21 -15.93 -2.77
N TRP A 189 -3.61 -15.94 -1.57
CA TRP A 189 -2.61 -14.95 -1.17
C TRP A 189 -1.37 -14.99 -2.08
N VAL A 190 -0.78 -16.18 -2.29
CA VAL A 190 0.37 -16.36 -3.19
C VAL A 190 0.08 -15.81 -4.58
N ARG A 191 -1.06 -16.20 -5.17
CA ARG A 191 -1.48 -15.73 -6.51
C ARG A 191 -1.66 -14.21 -6.53
N THR A 192 -2.29 -13.65 -5.49
CA THR A 192 -2.60 -12.21 -5.43
C THR A 192 -1.34 -11.39 -5.27
N CYS A 193 -0.45 -11.74 -4.33
CA CYS A 193 0.81 -11.03 -4.15
C CYS A 193 1.73 -11.15 -5.36
N LYS A 194 1.76 -12.30 -6.04
CA LYS A 194 2.45 -12.45 -7.33
C LYS A 194 1.90 -11.50 -8.40
N ALA A 195 0.58 -11.32 -8.46
CA ALA A 195 -0.03 -10.36 -9.38
C ALA A 195 0.28 -8.91 -9.01
N VAL A 196 0.29 -8.59 -7.71
CA VAL A 196 0.64 -7.25 -7.19
C VAL A 196 2.09 -6.92 -7.54
N ALA A 197 3.04 -7.77 -7.17
CA ALA A 197 4.46 -7.58 -7.47
C ALA A 197 4.73 -7.41 -8.97
N LYS A 198 3.95 -8.08 -9.84
CA LYS A 198 4.04 -7.91 -11.29
C LYS A 198 3.48 -6.57 -11.80
N ARG A 199 2.43 -6.05 -11.17
CA ARG A 199 1.68 -4.87 -11.67
C ARG A 199 2.11 -3.57 -11.00
N PHE A 200 2.63 -3.63 -9.78
CA PHE A 200 3.04 -2.49 -8.95
C PHE A 200 4.54 -2.27 -9.17
N VAL A 201 4.90 -1.98 -10.42
CA VAL A 201 6.31 -1.97 -10.87
C VAL A 201 7.15 -0.84 -10.26
N ASN A 202 6.51 0.19 -9.71
CA ASN A 202 7.18 1.30 -9.02
C ASN A 202 6.97 1.23 -7.49
N LEU A 203 6.67 0.05 -6.94
CA LEU A 203 6.53 -0.11 -5.49
C LEU A 203 7.87 0.15 -4.80
N GLN A 204 7.90 1.15 -3.92
CA GLN A 204 9.08 1.60 -3.18
C GLN A 204 9.01 1.23 -1.70
N GLU A 205 7.82 1.25 -1.12
CA GLU A 205 7.59 0.98 0.30
C GLU A 205 6.55 -0.14 0.44
N LEU A 206 6.93 -1.20 1.15
CA LEU A 206 6.06 -2.31 1.50
C LEU A 206 6.02 -2.48 3.02
N THR A 207 4.83 -2.39 3.59
CA THR A 207 4.58 -2.72 4.99
C THR A 207 3.70 -3.96 5.06
N VAL A 208 4.07 -4.94 5.87
CA VAL A 208 3.27 -6.15 6.08
C VAL A 208 3.06 -6.37 7.55
N TRP A 209 1.81 -6.26 7.98
CA TRP A 209 1.34 -6.71 9.27
C TRP A 209 0.95 -8.16 9.14
N MET A 210 1.72 -9.04 9.75
CA MET A 210 1.48 -10.47 9.65
C MET A 210 1.18 -11.09 11.00
N TYR A 211 0.05 -11.80 11.07
CA TYR A 211 -0.34 -12.57 12.24
C TYR A 211 -0.33 -14.06 11.89
N ILE A 212 0.60 -14.80 12.49
CA ILE A 212 0.80 -16.22 12.22
C ILE A 212 0.29 -17.07 13.37
N THR A 213 -0.52 -18.06 13.02
CA THR A 213 -1.18 -19.02 13.92
C THR A 213 -0.76 -20.47 13.63
N ALA A 214 0.28 -20.67 12.82
CA ALA A 214 0.83 -22.00 12.51
C ALA A 214 1.42 -22.68 13.75
N GLN A 215 1.28 -24.00 13.85
CA GLN A 215 1.87 -24.82 14.91
C GLN A 215 2.39 -26.15 14.33
N PRO A 216 3.65 -26.56 14.59
CA PRO A 216 4.69 -25.83 15.33
C PRO A 216 5.14 -24.54 14.61
N LEU A 217 5.65 -23.59 15.39
CA LEU A 217 6.11 -22.30 14.91
C LEU A 217 7.63 -22.32 14.77
N PHE A 218 8.12 -22.20 13.53
CA PHE A 218 9.55 -22.14 13.25
C PHE A 218 9.93 -20.80 12.62
N PHE A 219 11.01 -20.20 13.12
CA PHE A 219 11.55 -18.94 12.63
C PHE A 219 12.61 -19.25 11.58
N ASP A 220 12.10 -19.58 10.39
CA ASP A 220 12.88 -19.93 9.21
C ASP A 220 12.29 -19.18 8.01
N LEU A 221 13.14 -18.71 7.09
CA LEU A 221 12.72 -18.05 5.85
C LEU A 221 12.09 -19.01 4.84
N ARG A 222 12.22 -20.32 5.05
CA ARG A 222 11.68 -21.38 4.18
C ARG A 222 10.24 -21.79 4.51
N GLN A 223 9.64 -21.15 5.51
CA GLN A 223 8.28 -21.47 5.94
C GLN A 223 7.25 -21.19 4.83
N GLU A 224 6.33 -22.13 4.61
CA GLU A 224 5.34 -22.01 3.54
C GLU A 224 4.50 -20.74 3.67
N TRP A 225 4.14 -20.33 4.88
CA TRP A 225 3.32 -19.14 5.11
C TRP A 225 4.03 -17.82 4.72
N LEU A 226 5.34 -17.83 4.44
CA LEU A 226 6.07 -16.70 3.85
C LEU A 226 5.96 -16.63 2.31
N ALA A 227 5.52 -17.70 1.65
CA ALA A 227 5.43 -17.76 0.19
C ALA A 227 4.69 -16.58 -0.47
N PRO A 228 3.63 -15.98 0.11
CA PRO A 228 2.99 -14.79 -0.45
C PRO A 228 3.90 -13.57 -0.53
N LEU A 229 4.95 -13.47 0.28
CA LEU A 229 5.82 -12.29 0.35
C LEU A 229 7.00 -12.37 -0.62
N LEU A 230 7.46 -13.60 -0.93
CA LEU A 230 8.61 -13.83 -1.82
C LEU A 230 8.50 -13.18 -3.21
N PRO A 231 7.32 -13.06 -3.86
CA PRO A 231 7.21 -12.35 -5.13
C PRO A 231 7.72 -10.91 -5.11
N PHE A 232 7.68 -10.23 -3.96
CA PHE A 232 8.16 -8.84 -3.84
C PHE A 232 9.68 -8.72 -3.99
N ARG A 233 10.45 -9.78 -3.75
CA ARG A 233 11.90 -9.79 -4.01
C ARG A 233 12.24 -9.48 -5.48
N ARG A 234 11.38 -9.90 -6.40
CA ARG A 234 11.55 -9.67 -7.85
C ARG A 234 11.38 -8.21 -8.26
N VAL A 235 10.65 -7.43 -7.45
CA VAL A 235 10.48 -5.98 -7.68
C VAL A 235 11.83 -5.27 -7.55
N ASN A 236 12.72 -5.78 -6.68
CA ASN A 236 14.06 -5.23 -6.54
C ASN A 236 15.04 -5.74 -7.63
N LEU A 237 14.95 -7.03 -7.99
CA LEU A 237 15.92 -7.68 -8.89
C LEU A 237 15.84 -7.25 -10.36
N THR A 238 14.67 -6.83 -10.85
CA THR A 238 14.46 -6.50 -12.27
C THR A 238 15.35 -5.33 -12.75
N ARG A 239 16.06 -4.65 -11.84
CA ARG A 239 16.91 -3.50 -12.12
C ARG A 239 18.41 -3.80 -12.20
N GLN A 240 18.90 -4.86 -11.55
CA GLN A 240 20.35 -5.13 -11.49
C GLN A 240 20.91 -5.77 -12.77
N SER A 241 20.03 -6.24 -13.67
CA SER A 241 20.42 -7.00 -14.86
C SER A 241 20.54 -6.15 -16.15
N GLU A 242 20.30 -4.84 -16.11
CA GLU A 242 20.57 -3.97 -17.26
C GLU A 242 22.06 -3.62 -17.30
N ASP A 243 22.82 -4.50 -17.96
CA ASP A 243 24.23 -4.34 -18.27
C ASP A 243 24.49 -2.98 -18.96
N PRO A 244 25.51 -2.20 -18.54
CA PRO A 244 25.80 -0.86 -19.06
C PRO A 244 26.37 -0.83 -20.50
N LYS A 245 26.24 -1.92 -21.28
CA LYS A 245 26.88 -2.04 -22.60
C LYS A 245 26.03 -1.58 -23.77
N ASP A 246 24.75 -1.27 -23.57
CA ASP A 246 23.89 -0.83 -24.68
C ASP A 246 23.75 0.69 -24.68
N GLY A 247 24.60 1.36 -25.47
CA GLY A 247 24.69 2.81 -25.66
C GLY A 247 23.48 3.45 -26.34
N SER A 248 22.28 2.90 -26.13
CA SER A 248 21.04 3.50 -26.62
C SER A 248 20.69 4.71 -25.77
N ASN A 249 20.69 5.90 -26.40
CA ASN A 249 20.15 7.16 -25.88
C ASN A 249 18.64 7.02 -25.61
N ARG A 250 18.26 6.25 -24.60
CA ARG A 250 16.88 6.26 -24.11
C ARG A 250 16.66 7.57 -23.34
N PRO A 251 15.55 8.27 -23.62
CA PRO A 251 15.23 9.50 -22.94
C PRO A 251 15.19 9.24 -21.44
N VAL A 252 15.70 10.21 -20.67
CA VAL A 252 15.71 10.27 -19.20
C VAL A 252 14.26 10.22 -18.69
N GLY A 253 13.65 9.05 -18.74
CA GLY A 253 12.37 8.76 -18.13
C GLY A 253 12.61 8.57 -16.65
N ILE A 254 11.78 9.24 -15.84
CA ILE A 254 11.67 9.12 -14.37
C ILE A 254 12.14 7.73 -13.94
N GLY A 255 13.34 7.68 -13.33
CA GLY A 255 14.00 6.43 -13.02
C GLY A 255 13.07 5.55 -12.19
N ARG A 256 12.85 4.30 -12.64
CA ARG A 256 12.10 3.33 -11.85
C ARG A 256 12.89 3.04 -10.58
N GLU A 257 12.43 3.58 -9.47
CA GLU A 257 12.98 3.29 -8.16
C GLU A 257 12.41 1.95 -7.69
N GLY A 258 13.28 1.00 -7.37
CA GLY A 258 12.89 -0.30 -6.86
C GLY A 258 12.40 -0.21 -5.41
N LEU A 259 12.11 -1.37 -4.84
CA LEU A 259 11.71 -1.49 -3.44
C LEU A 259 12.86 -1.04 -2.53
N ARG A 260 12.62 -0.01 -1.71
CA ARG A 260 13.62 0.63 -0.83
C ARG A 260 13.38 0.29 0.63
N LEU A 261 12.11 0.27 1.02
CA LEU A 261 11.71 0.05 2.39
C LEU A 261 10.78 -1.15 2.46
N VAL A 262 11.14 -2.12 3.29
CA VAL A 262 10.30 -3.25 3.63
C VAL A 262 10.21 -3.33 5.15
N ASP A 263 9.00 -3.15 5.67
CA ASP A 263 8.71 -3.27 7.09
C ASP A 263 7.78 -4.46 7.32
N ILE A 264 8.25 -5.44 8.08
CA ILE A 264 7.50 -6.65 8.40
C ILE A 264 7.24 -6.67 9.90
N GLN A 265 5.98 -6.44 10.26
CA GLN A 265 5.48 -6.57 11.63
C GLN A 265 5.01 -8.01 11.83
N PHE A 266 5.89 -8.85 12.37
CA PHE A 266 5.66 -10.28 12.56
C PHE A 266 5.12 -10.57 13.97
N ASP A 267 3.86 -10.99 14.04
CA ASP A 267 3.17 -11.30 15.28
C ASP A 267 2.63 -12.72 15.33
N THR A 268 2.61 -13.28 16.53
CA THR A 268 1.94 -14.56 16.83
C THR A 268 1.24 -14.47 18.17
N HIS A 269 0.63 -15.56 18.63
CA HIS A 269 0.13 -15.63 20.00
C HIS A 269 1.24 -15.35 21.04
N TRP A 270 2.49 -15.71 20.74
CA TRP A 270 3.64 -15.61 21.64
C TRP A 270 4.32 -14.24 21.65
N SER A 271 4.01 -13.34 20.70
CA SER A 271 4.55 -11.97 20.68
C SER A 271 3.76 -10.99 21.55
N ARG A 272 2.68 -11.44 22.20
CA ARG A 272 1.84 -10.56 23.01
C ARG A 272 2.45 -10.26 24.38
N PRO A 273 2.23 -9.06 24.96
CA PRO A 273 2.71 -8.72 26.30
C PRO A 273 2.23 -9.68 27.40
N ASP A 274 1.07 -10.30 27.21
CA ASP A 274 0.41 -11.20 28.14
C ASP A 274 0.66 -12.70 27.84
N ALA A 275 1.45 -13.03 26.82
CA ALA A 275 1.69 -14.42 26.42
C ALA A 275 2.35 -15.27 27.52
N PHE A 276 3.15 -14.65 28.38
CA PHE A 276 3.80 -15.28 29.52
C PHE A 276 3.51 -14.50 30.79
N LEU A 277 2.26 -14.63 31.29
CA LEU A 277 1.86 -14.16 32.61
C LEU A 277 2.93 -14.61 33.62
N ASP A 278 3.41 -13.66 34.43
CA ASP A 278 4.47 -13.85 35.45
C ASP A 278 5.92 -13.95 34.97
N ARG A 279 6.21 -13.89 33.65
CA ARG A 279 7.58 -13.98 33.13
C ARG A 279 7.95 -12.84 32.18
N PRO A 280 8.11 -11.59 32.67
CA PRO A 280 8.34 -10.42 31.82
C PRO A 280 9.64 -10.52 31.00
N ARG A 281 10.67 -11.22 31.51
CA ARG A 281 11.92 -11.45 30.79
C ARG A 281 11.74 -12.41 29.60
N LEU A 282 10.86 -13.40 29.73
CA LEU A 282 10.54 -14.35 28.66
C LEU A 282 9.65 -13.68 27.60
N THR A 283 8.66 -12.90 28.02
CA THR A 283 7.86 -12.04 27.12
C THR A 283 8.76 -11.12 26.30
N LYS A 284 9.68 -10.40 26.96
CA LYS A 284 10.62 -9.52 26.27
C LYS A 284 11.51 -10.28 25.28
N ALA A 285 11.99 -11.46 25.64
CA ALA A 285 12.79 -12.30 24.74
C ALA A 285 11.98 -12.75 23.52
N SER A 286 10.73 -13.21 23.72
CA SER A 286 9.83 -13.59 22.64
C SER A 286 9.56 -12.42 21.68
N MET A 287 9.18 -11.25 22.21
CA MET A 287 8.92 -10.05 21.40
C MET A 287 10.14 -9.61 20.59
N ASP A 288 11.33 -9.62 21.21
CA ASP A 288 12.59 -9.26 20.56
C ASP A 288 12.91 -10.22 19.40
N LEU A 289 12.73 -11.53 19.61
CA LEU A 289 12.92 -12.55 18.59
C LEU A 289 11.93 -12.40 17.42
N HIS A 290 10.66 -12.10 17.69
CA HIS A 290 9.65 -11.85 16.64
C HIS A 290 10.01 -10.62 15.81
N ARG A 291 10.42 -9.53 16.47
CA ARG A 291 10.90 -8.31 15.80
C ARG A 291 12.11 -8.59 14.92
N LEU A 292 13.12 -9.29 15.44
CA LEU A 292 14.34 -9.64 14.70
C LEU A 292 14.02 -10.55 13.50
N PHE A 293 13.09 -11.49 13.67
CA PHE A 293 12.63 -12.32 12.57
C PHE A 293 11.88 -11.52 11.49
N GLY A 294 11.02 -10.58 11.87
CA GLY A 294 10.41 -9.63 10.93
C GLY A 294 11.46 -8.85 10.13
N LEU A 295 12.49 -8.33 10.80
CA LEU A 295 13.63 -7.65 10.14
C LEU A 295 14.39 -8.59 9.18
N ALA A 296 14.58 -9.86 9.55
CA ALA A 296 15.20 -10.84 8.67
C ALA A 296 14.37 -11.07 7.39
N VAL A 297 13.04 -11.21 7.53
CA VAL A 297 12.13 -11.31 6.37
C VAL A 297 12.21 -10.05 5.50
N SER A 298 12.27 -8.85 6.09
CA SER A 298 12.48 -7.59 5.36
C SER A 298 13.76 -7.62 4.52
N ARG A 299 14.90 -8.00 5.13
CA ARG A 299 16.20 -8.10 4.45
C ARG A 299 16.17 -9.10 3.30
N ALA A 300 15.55 -10.27 3.51
CA ALA A 300 15.42 -11.29 2.49
C ALA A 300 14.57 -10.83 1.29
N ILE A 301 13.49 -10.07 1.52
CA ILE A 301 12.70 -9.45 0.45
C ILE A 301 13.51 -8.38 -0.28
N LEU A 302 14.34 -7.61 0.43
CA LEU A 302 15.24 -6.64 -0.16
C LEU A 302 16.41 -7.27 -0.93
N GLY A 303 16.64 -8.58 -0.80
CA GLY A 303 17.54 -9.35 -1.65
C GLY A 303 18.71 -10.00 -0.95
N ALA A 304 18.90 -9.75 0.35
CA ALA A 304 19.91 -10.40 1.17
C ALA A 304 19.80 -11.94 1.09
N ASP A 305 20.92 -12.63 1.26
CA ASP A 305 20.91 -14.08 1.40
C ASP A 305 20.35 -14.50 2.77
N GLU A 306 20.11 -15.81 2.93
CA GLU A 306 19.51 -16.36 4.16
C GLU A 306 20.43 -16.18 5.38
N GLU A 307 21.75 -16.20 5.19
CA GLU A 307 22.73 -16.08 6.27
C GLU A 307 22.81 -14.64 6.78
N GLU A 308 22.95 -13.68 5.87
CA GLU A 308 22.97 -12.23 6.13
C GLU A 308 21.64 -11.77 6.73
N ALA A 309 20.51 -12.20 6.15
CA ALA A 309 19.19 -11.80 6.63
C ALA A 309 18.94 -12.27 8.07
N MET A 310 19.36 -13.50 8.39
CA MET A 310 19.12 -14.13 9.70
C MET A 310 20.22 -13.87 10.74
N ALA A 311 21.30 -13.16 10.41
CA ALA A 311 22.46 -12.96 11.28
C ALA A 311 22.07 -12.43 12.67
N ASP A 312 21.37 -11.29 12.73
CA ASP A 312 20.95 -10.65 13.99
C ASP A 312 20.01 -11.56 14.81
N PHE A 313 19.13 -12.30 14.12
CA PHE A 313 18.24 -13.25 14.78
C PHE A 313 19.03 -14.41 15.41
N LYS A 314 19.95 -15.00 14.66
CA LYS A 314 20.80 -16.11 15.11
C LYS A 314 21.69 -15.69 16.28
N GLU A 315 22.31 -14.51 16.19
CA GLU A 315 23.11 -13.95 17.29
C GLU A 315 22.28 -13.77 18.57
N ALA A 316 21.07 -13.20 18.45
CA ALA A 316 20.19 -13.04 19.60
C ALA A 316 19.68 -14.37 20.17
N TRP A 317 19.37 -15.34 19.29
CA TRP A 317 18.91 -16.68 19.68
C TRP A 317 20.00 -17.50 20.37
N GLU A 318 21.22 -17.50 19.83
CA GLU A 318 22.38 -18.24 20.35
C GLU A 318 23.08 -17.56 21.53
N GLY A 319 23.02 -16.23 21.61
CA GLY A 319 23.64 -15.44 22.68
C GLY A 319 22.62 -14.95 23.69
N LYS A 320 22.08 -13.75 23.46
CA LYS A 320 21.26 -12.98 24.40
C LYS A 320 20.09 -13.77 25.00
N HIS A 321 19.46 -14.64 24.21
CA HIS A 321 18.25 -15.38 24.59
C HIS A 321 18.47 -16.89 24.73
N ALA A 322 19.72 -17.37 24.74
CA ALA A 322 20.05 -18.80 24.78
C ALA A 322 19.36 -19.57 25.92
N ARG A 323 19.27 -18.96 27.09
CA ARG A 323 18.61 -19.55 28.27
C ARG A 323 17.11 -19.81 28.08
N TRP A 324 16.47 -19.16 27.11
CA TRP A 324 15.02 -19.26 26.88
C TRP A 324 14.65 -20.24 25.76
N LYS A 325 15.62 -20.85 25.07
CA LYS A 325 15.38 -21.73 23.93
C LYS A 325 14.43 -22.88 24.25
N HIS A 326 14.64 -23.53 25.39
CA HIS A 326 13.81 -24.64 25.87
C HIS A 326 12.36 -24.25 26.18
N HIS A 327 12.08 -22.96 26.39
CA HIS A 327 10.74 -22.45 26.63
C HIS A 327 10.04 -21.97 25.35
N LEU A 328 10.79 -21.43 24.38
CA LEU A 328 10.22 -20.81 23.19
C LEU A 328 10.10 -21.80 22.01
N ASN A 329 11.05 -22.72 21.86
CA ASN A 329 11.06 -23.75 20.81
C ASN A 329 10.78 -23.24 19.38
N PHE A 330 11.18 -21.99 19.05
CA PHE A 330 10.95 -21.39 17.74
C PHE A 330 11.92 -21.86 16.65
N SER A 331 12.91 -22.68 16.99
CA SER A 331 13.89 -23.20 16.04
C SER A 331 14.30 -24.58 16.51
N THR A 332 14.36 -25.54 15.58
CA THR A 332 15.02 -26.82 15.84
C THR A 332 16.49 -26.55 16.05
N THR A 333 16.91 -26.46 17.30
CA THR A 333 18.30 -26.72 17.65
C THR A 333 18.48 -28.22 17.43
N GLY A 334 19.07 -28.59 16.30
CA GLY A 334 19.48 -29.98 16.08
C GLY A 334 20.42 -30.39 17.22
N TRP A 335 19.90 -31.19 18.14
CA TRP A 335 20.61 -32.14 18.98
C TRP A 335 19.83 -33.44 18.91
#